data_AF-A0A9W5QGJ3-F1
#
_entry.id   AF-A0A9W5QGJ3-F1
#
_cell.length_a   1.000
_cell.length_b   1.000
_cell.length_c   1.000
_cell.angle_alpha   90.00
_cell.angle_beta   90.00
_cell.angle_gamma   90.00
#
_symmetry.space_group_name_H-M   'P 1'
#
loop_
_entity.id
_entity.type
_entity.pdbx_description
1 polymer ?
#
loop_
_entity_poly.entity_id
_entity_poly.type
_entity_poly.pdbx_seq_one_letter_code
_entity_poly.pdbx_strand_id
1 'polypeptide(L)'
;MQYSSRFPSNDYPSGKIETYSFYSSILNNTRKIHIYTPHDYSHTSHLQELLIVFDGNSFIHNLPIAKTLNYLIYKNEIPSCIAVAIDPVDRLEELTYNDKMNAFFKEELLP
;
A
#
# COMPACT_ATOMS: atom_id res chain seq x y z
N MET A 1 2.37 -22.91 0.90
CA MET A 1 3.12 -22.38 2.06
C MET A 1 2.12 -21.74 3.00
N GLN A 2 2.06 -22.16 4.27
CA GLN A 2 1.15 -21.56 5.27
C GLN A 2 1.80 -20.31 5.86
N TYR A 3 1.49 -19.13 5.32
CA TYR A 3 1.99 -17.84 5.83
C TYR A 3 1.45 -17.50 7.22
N SER A 4 0.40 -18.19 7.69
CA SER A 4 -0.31 -17.87 8.93
C SER A 4 0.47 -18.13 10.21
N SER A 5 1.49 -18.99 10.20
CA SER A 5 2.26 -19.34 11.40
C SER A 5 3.29 -18.26 11.80
N ARG A 6 3.82 -17.51 10.83
CA ARG A 6 4.83 -16.45 11.11
C ARG A 6 4.21 -15.20 11.74
N PHE A 7 2.96 -14.90 11.40
CA PHE A 7 2.28 -13.68 11.85
C PHE A 7 1.10 -14.09 12.74
N PRO A 8 1.28 -14.37 14.05
CA PRO A 8 0.19 -14.67 14.97
C PRO A 8 -0.69 -13.43 15.20
N SER A 9 -1.98 -13.57 15.51
CA SER A 9 -2.94 -12.44 15.51
C SER A 9 -3.05 -11.63 16.80
N ASN A 10 -2.42 -12.04 17.91
CA ASN A 10 -2.97 -11.66 19.23
C ASN A 10 -2.21 -10.59 20.03
N ASP A 11 -1.04 -10.10 19.60
CA ASP A 11 -0.21 -9.25 20.49
C ASP A 11 0.47 -8.04 19.81
N TYR A 12 -0.22 -7.33 18.93
CA TYR A 12 0.32 -6.06 18.40
C TYR A 12 -0.74 -5.05 17.95
N PRO A 13 -0.41 -3.75 17.99
CA PRO A 13 -1.30 -2.70 17.51
C PRO A 13 -1.67 -2.88 16.03
N SER A 14 -2.92 -2.56 15.70
CA SER A 14 -3.44 -2.72 14.35
C SER A 14 -3.43 -1.40 13.58
N GLY A 15 -2.77 -1.38 12.44
CA GLY A 15 -2.97 -0.36 11.42
C GLY A 15 -4.32 -0.52 10.71
N LYS A 16 -4.64 0.43 9.84
CA LYS A 16 -5.90 0.51 9.10
C LYS A 16 -5.66 0.59 7.60
N ILE A 17 -6.58 0.02 6.80
CA ILE A 17 -6.59 0.15 5.34
C ILE A 17 -7.83 0.96 4.95
N GLU A 18 -7.61 2.03 4.19
CA GLU A 18 -8.67 2.84 3.58
C GLU A 18 -8.57 2.72 2.06
N THR A 19 -9.72 2.68 1.37
CA THR A 19 -9.75 2.53 -0.10
C THR A 19 -10.40 3.75 -0.73
N TYR A 20 -9.71 4.33 -1.71
CA TYR A 20 -10.14 5.52 -2.42
C TYR A 20 -10.33 5.21 -3.91
N SER A 21 -11.24 5.94 -4.55
CA SER A 21 -11.33 6.01 -6.01
C SER A 21 -10.57 7.25 -6.47
N PHE A 22 -9.58 7.07 -7.31
CA PHE A 22 -8.73 8.15 -7.80
C PHE A 22 -8.84 8.27 -9.31
N TYR A 23 -9.18 9.46 -9.80
CA TYR A 23 -9.16 9.78 -11.23
C TYR A 23 -7.83 10.45 -11.57
N SER A 24 -7.10 9.88 -12.53
CA SER A 24 -5.85 10.41 -13.06
C SER A 24 -6.13 11.22 -14.32
N SER A 25 -5.65 12.46 -14.37
CA SER A 25 -5.73 13.29 -15.57
C SER A 25 -4.70 12.85 -16.62
N ILE A 26 -3.52 12.41 -16.16
CA ILE A 26 -2.43 11.89 -17.01
C ILE A 26 -2.83 10.58 -17.72
N LEU A 27 -3.49 9.67 -16.99
CA LEU A 27 -3.88 8.35 -17.49
C LEU A 27 -5.33 8.32 -18.00
N ASN A 28 -6.08 9.40 -17.77
CA ASN A 28 -7.47 9.56 -18.18
C ASN A 28 -8.37 8.37 -17.81
N ASN A 29 -8.18 7.85 -16.61
CA ASN A 29 -8.98 6.75 -16.07
C ASN A 29 -9.11 6.86 -14.55
N THR A 30 -10.02 6.08 -13.99
CA THR A 30 -10.21 5.96 -12.54
C THR A 30 -9.72 4.60 -12.07
N ARG A 31 -8.96 4.58 -10.97
CA ARG A 31 -8.48 3.36 -10.31
C ARG A 31 -8.77 3.36 -8.83
N LYS A 32 -8.64 2.20 -8.19
CA LYS A 32 -8.64 2.11 -6.72
C LYS A 32 -7.23 2.26 -6.18
N ILE A 33 -7.13 2.97 -5.06
CA ILE A 33 -5.92 3.10 -4.28
C ILE A 33 -6.25 2.69 -2.85
N HIS A 34 -5.48 1.77 -2.31
CA HIS A 34 -5.61 1.30 -0.94
C HIS A 34 -4.45 1.84 -0.13
N ILE A 35 -4.74 2.53 0.97
CA ILE A 35 -3.74 3.14 1.83
C ILE A 35 -3.78 2.43 3.18
N TYR A 36 -2.71 1.69 3.48
CA TYR A 36 -2.41 1.22 4.83
C TYR A 36 -1.70 2.31 5.60
N THR A 37 -2.17 2.60 6.81
CA THR A 37 -1.45 3.41 7.80
C THR A 37 -1.23 2.61 9.08
N PRO A 38 -0.05 2.73 9.70
CA PRO A 38 0.26 2.04 10.94
C PRO A 38 -0.56 2.63 12.09
N HIS A 39 -0.69 1.87 13.19
CA HIS A 39 -1.54 2.23 14.33
C HIS A 39 -1.24 3.60 14.95
N ASP A 40 0.01 4.05 14.84
CA ASP A 40 0.55 5.27 15.43
C ASP A 40 0.58 6.45 14.44
N TYR A 41 0.02 6.29 13.24
CA TYR A 41 0.05 7.30 12.17
C TYR A 41 -0.40 8.69 12.62
N SER A 42 -1.51 8.79 13.36
CA SER A 42 -2.04 10.07 13.85
C SER A 42 -1.30 10.64 15.06
N HIS A 43 -0.38 9.88 15.66
CA HIS A 43 0.27 10.22 16.92
C HIS A 43 1.78 10.42 16.77
N THR A 44 2.35 10.08 15.61
CA THR A 44 3.75 10.33 15.32
C THR A 44 3.96 11.71 14.69
N SER A 45 5.04 12.38 15.09
CA SER A 45 5.54 13.59 14.43
C SER A 45 6.69 13.29 13.46
N HIS A 46 7.10 12.03 13.37
CA HIS A 46 8.18 11.59 12.49
C HIS A 46 7.65 11.29 11.08
N LEU A 47 8.48 11.61 10.08
CA LEU A 47 8.27 11.17 8.71
C LEU A 47 8.22 9.63 8.68
N GLN A 48 7.20 9.09 8.02
CA GLN A 48 7.05 7.65 7.82
C GLN A 48 7.61 7.26 6.46
N GLU A 49 8.18 6.06 6.39
CA GLU A 49 8.61 5.48 5.13
C GLU A 49 7.40 5.17 4.24
N LEU A 50 7.58 5.25 2.93
CA LEU A 50 6.52 5.01 1.95
C LEU A 50 6.80 3.75 1.14
N LEU A 51 5.86 2.80 1.20
CA LEU A 51 5.87 1.59 0.40
C LEU A 51 4.84 1.70 -0.73
N ILE A 52 5.30 1.77 -1.98
CA ILE A 52 4.41 1.69 -3.16
C ILE A 52 4.27 0.25 -3.60
N VAL A 53 3.03 -0.19 -3.83
CA VAL A 53 2.72 -1.57 -4.19
C VAL A 53 1.81 -1.63 -5.42
N PHE A 54 2.22 -2.43 -6.40
CA PHE A 54 1.39 -2.74 -7.56
C PHE A 54 0.50 -3.95 -7.30
N ASP A 55 -0.55 -4.11 -8.11
CA ASP A 55 -1.56 -5.15 -7.94
C ASP A 55 -2.31 -5.04 -6.59
N GLY A 56 -2.78 -3.83 -6.28
CA GLY A 56 -3.38 -3.46 -4.99
C GLY A 56 -4.46 -4.41 -4.47
N ASN A 57 -5.41 -4.80 -5.31
CA ASN A 57 -6.50 -5.70 -4.94
C ASN A 57 -5.95 -7.07 -4.48
N SER A 58 -4.93 -7.59 -5.15
CA SER A 58 -4.26 -8.82 -4.73
C SER A 58 -3.52 -8.63 -3.41
N PHE A 59 -2.84 -7.49 -3.25
CA PHE A 59 -2.12 -7.16 -2.03
C PHE A 59 -3.06 -7.10 -0.80
N ILE A 60 -4.25 -6.51 -0.95
CA ILE A 60 -5.20 -6.34 0.15
C ILE A 60 -6.04 -7.60 0.42
N HIS A 61 -6.48 -8.31 -0.62
CA HIS A 61 -7.46 -9.39 -0.47
C HIS A 61 -6.86 -10.80 -0.48
N ASN A 62 -5.76 -11.01 -1.20
CA ASN A 62 -5.17 -12.35 -1.34
C ASN A 62 -4.05 -12.62 -0.33
N LEU A 63 -3.56 -11.57 0.34
CA LEU A 63 -2.50 -11.64 1.34
C LEU A 63 -3.01 -11.05 2.67
N PRO A 64 -2.56 -11.57 3.83
CA PRO A 64 -2.91 -11.00 5.13
C PRO A 64 -2.08 -9.73 5.40
N ILE A 65 -2.07 -8.77 4.49
CA ILE A 65 -1.02 -7.75 4.44
C ILE A 65 -1.03 -6.79 5.63
N ALA A 66 -2.21 -6.36 6.08
CA ALA A 66 -2.30 -5.56 7.30
C ALA A 66 -1.68 -6.32 8.48
N LYS A 67 -1.97 -7.62 8.58
CA LYS A 67 -1.41 -8.49 9.63
C LYS A 67 0.11 -8.58 9.54
N THR A 68 0.63 -8.75 8.32
CA THR A 68 2.07 -8.83 8.03
C THR A 68 2.77 -7.53 8.38
N LEU A 69 2.29 -6.39 7.88
CA LEU A 69 2.90 -5.07 8.13
C LEU A 69 2.84 -4.71 9.61
N ASN A 70 1.68 -4.89 10.27
CA ASN A 70 1.54 -4.66 11.70
C ASN A 70 2.57 -5.47 12.51
N TYR A 71 2.74 -6.76 12.18
CA TYR A 71 3.70 -7.62 12.88
C TYR A 71 5.15 -7.19 12.67
N LEU A 72 5.54 -6.93 11.41
CA LEU A 72 6.92 -6.58 11.07
C LEU A 72 7.32 -5.23 11.68
N ILE A 73 6.41 -4.25 11.68
CA ILE A 73 6.59 -2.95 12.34
C ILE A 73 6.71 -3.16 13.85
N TYR A 74 5.80 -3.91 14.47
CA TYR A 74 5.84 -4.18 15.92
C TYR A 74 7.13 -4.88 16.37
N LYS A 75 7.66 -5.80 15.56
CA LYS A 75 8.94 -6.48 15.82
C LYS A 75 10.16 -5.64 15.45
N ASN A 76 9.98 -4.44 14.90
CA ASN A 76 11.04 -3.60 14.34
C ASN A 76 11.88 -4.33 13.27
N GLU A 77 11.29 -5.29 12.55
CA GLU A 77 11.92 -5.93 11.38
C GLU A 77 11.90 -4.99 10.16
N ILE A 78 10.93 -4.06 10.13
CA ILE A 78 10.87 -2.94 9.19
C ILE A 78 10.53 -1.65 9.96
N PRO A 79 10.92 -0.46 9.46
CA PRO A 79 10.47 0.81 10.01
C PRO A 79 8.95 0.97 9.87
N SER A 80 8.34 1.82 10.72
CA SER A 80 6.94 2.22 10.57
C SER A 80 6.73 2.90 9.22
N CYS A 81 5.77 2.43 8.44
CA CYS A 81 5.58 2.86 7.06
C CYS A 81 4.10 2.96 6.66
N ILE A 82 3.82 3.86 5.73
CA ILE A 82 2.57 3.93 4.98
C ILE A 82 2.72 3.02 3.75
N ALA A 83 1.73 2.19 3.43
CA ALA A 83 1.71 1.45 2.18
C ALA A 83 0.59 1.94 1.27
N VAL A 84 0.93 2.32 0.04
CA VAL A 84 -0.01 2.77 -0.99
C VAL A 84 -0.04 1.70 -2.08
N ALA A 85 -1.11 0.92 -2.08
CA ALA A 85 -1.32 -0.17 -3.03
C ALA A 85 -2.29 0.26 -4.13
N ILE A 86 -1.89 0.05 -5.39
CA ILE A 86 -2.52 0.67 -6.55
C ILE A 86 -3.07 -0.41 -7.46
N ASP A 87 -4.35 -0.30 -7.79
CA ASP A 87 -4.99 -1.20 -8.74
C ASP A 87 -4.63 -0.78 -10.16
N PRO A 88 -4.17 -1.72 -11.01
CA PRO A 88 -4.05 -1.46 -12.43
C PRO A 88 -5.43 -1.43 -13.08
N VAL A 89 -5.61 -0.57 -14.09
CA VAL A 89 -6.77 -0.60 -14.98
C VAL A 89 -6.48 -1.50 -16.17
N ASP A 90 -5.32 -1.31 -16.81
CA ASP A 90 -4.73 -2.25 -17.77
C ASP A 90 -3.33 -2.62 -17.29
N ARG A 91 -3.23 -3.78 -16.64
CA ARG A 91 -1.99 -4.23 -16.02
C ARG A 91 -0.84 -4.41 -17.00
N LEU A 92 -1.13 -4.89 -18.22
CA LEU A 92 -0.07 -5.15 -19.20
C LEU A 92 0.47 -3.84 -19.76
N GLU A 93 -0.41 -2.89 -20.05
CA GLU A 93 -0.02 -1.56 -20.54
C GLU A 93 0.67 -0.73 -19.43
N GLU A 94 0.13 -0.72 -18.22
CA GLU A 94 0.59 0.19 -17.15
C GLU A 94 1.91 -0.28 -16.51
N LEU A 95 2.16 -1.59 -16.43
CA LEU A 95 3.36 -2.14 -15.79
C LEU A 95 4.49 -2.50 -16.77
N THR A 96 4.31 -2.23 -18.07
CA THR A 96 5.34 -2.47 -19.10
C THR A 96 5.80 -1.16 -19.71
N TYR A 97 6.92 -0.61 -19.21
CA TYR A 97 7.59 0.60 -19.73
C TYR A 97 6.62 1.72 -20.19
N ASN A 98 5.85 2.27 -19.25
CA ASN A 98 4.84 3.27 -19.54
C ASN A 98 5.19 4.64 -18.93
N ASP A 99 5.58 5.59 -19.78
CA ASP A 99 5.96 6.94 -19.35
C ASP A 99 4.80 7.70 -18.70
N LYS A 100 3.56 7.46 -19.14
CA LYS A 100 2.39 8.08 -18.49
C LYS A 100 2.18 7.53 -17.09
N MET A 101 2.43 6.24 -16.87
CA MET A 101 2.34 5.65 -15.53
C MET A 101 3.42 6.24 -14.61
N ASN A 102 4.64 6.42 -15.13
CA ASN A 102 5.73 7.10 -14.41
C ASN A 102 5.38 8.55 -14.07
N ALA A 103 4.75 9.29 -14.99
CA ALA A 103 4.29 10.65 -14.76
C ALA A 103 3.17 10.70 -13.71
N PHE A 104 2.18 9.80 -13.78
CA PHE A 104 1.16 9.64 -12.73
C PHE A 104 1.76 9.48 -11.34
N PHE A 105 2.77 8.62 -11.16
CA PHE A 105 3.39 8.45 -9.84
C PHE A 105 4.05 9.72 -9.31
N LYS A 106 4.74 10.47 -10.18
CA LYS A 106 5.52 11.64 -9.77
C LYS A 106 4.67 12.90 -9.59
N GLU A 107 3.64 13.07 -10.42
CA GLU A 107 2.92 14.34 -10.55
C GLU A 107 1.53 14.30 -9.90
N GLU A 108 0.92 13.13 -9.78
CA GLU A 108 -0.44 12.99 -9.25
C GLU A 108 -0.48 12.20 -7.93
N LEU A 109 0.32 11.12 -7.81
CA LEU A 109 0.30 10.29 -6.61
C LEU A 109 1.20 10.81 -5.48
N LEU A 110 2.43 11.25 -5.80
CA LEU A 110 3.47 11.67 -4.85
C LEU A 110 3.87 13.15 -5.00
N PRO A 111 2.90 14.07 -5.12
CA PRO A 111 3.16 15.46 -5.50
C PRO A 111 4.19 16.18 -4.61
#